data_AF-A0A3S2W3H2-F1
#
_entry.id   AF-A0A3S2W3H2-F1
#
_cell.length_a   1.000
_cell.length_b   1.000
_cell.length_c   1.000
_cell.angle_alpha   90.00
_cell.angle_beta   90.00
_cell.angle_gamma   90.00
#
_symmetry.space_group_name_H-M   'P 1'
#
loop_
_entity.id
_entity.type
_entity.pdbx_description
1 polymer ?
#
loop_
_entity_poly.entity_id
_entity_poly.type
_entity_poly.pdbx_seq_one_letter_code
_entity_poly.pdbx_strand_id
1 'polypeptide(L)' 'MTMSDDDFDSEAFIRTMAPSLGLSLDEERVAGVSVFLSIAKGMADILDAAPVPENSLELASVFDAGQTAQQAKAE' A
#
# COMPACT_ATOMS: atom_id res chain seq x y z
N MET A 1 6.82 -8.00 27.99
CA MET A 1 7.73 -8.60 27.00
C MET A 1 7.33 -8.01 25.67
N THR A 2 7.80 -6.79 25.38
CA THR A 2 7.55 -6.15 24.09
C THR A 2 8.33 -6.95 23.05
N MET A 3 7.59 -7.61 22.16
CA MET A 3 8.14 -8.29 20.99
C MET A 3 9.05 -7.30 20.27
N SER A 4 10.30 -7.69 20.09
CA SER A 4 11.27 -6.94 19.30
C SER A 4 10.71 -6.75 17.90
N ASP A 5 10.67 -5.50 17.43
CA ASP A 5 10.53 -5.17 16.02
C ASP A 5 11.47 -6.07 15.23
N ASP A 6 10.90 -6.92 14.39
CA ASP A 6 11.61 -7.53 13.29
C ASP A 6 12.00 -6.34 12.38
N ASP A 7 13.27 -5.92 12.43
CA ASP A 7 13.80 -4.84 11.61
C ASP A 7 13.49 -5.20 10.15
N PHE A 8 12.56 -4.46 9.54
CA PHE A 8 12.11 -4.71 8.17
C PHE A 8 13.29 -4.57 7.19
N ASP A 9 13.74 -5.69 6.64
CA ASP A 9 14.80 -5.73 5.63
C ASP A 9 14.23 -5.38 4.24
N SER A 10 14.34 -4.10 3.89
CA SER A 10 13.83 -3.56 2.63
C SER A 10 14.57 -4.10 1.40
N GLU A 11 15.86 -4.44 1.51
CA GLU A 11 16.63 -5.03 0.42
C GLU A 11 16.19 -6.47 0.14
N ALA A 12 16.05 -7.29 1.19
CA ALA A 12 15.54 -8.65 1.03
C ALA A 12 14.10 -8.65 0.49
N PHE A 13 13.27 -7.72 0.96
CA PHE A 13 11.90 -7.57 0.48
C PHE A 13 11.85 -7.23 -1.01
N ILE A 14 12.58 -6.21 -1.47
CA ILE A 14 12.52 -5.80 -2.88
C ILE A 14 13.13 -6.84 -3.81
N ARG A 15 14.21 -7.52 -3.41
CA ARG A 15 14.79 -8.63 -4.19
C ARG A 15 13.79 -9.78 -4.37
N THR A 16 12.96 -10.03 -3.35
CA THR A 16 11.92 -11.06 -3.39
C THR A 16 10.72 -10.65 -4.24
N MET A 17 10.28 -9.39 -4.11
CA MET A 17 9.05 -8.90 -4.73
C MET A 17 9.22 -8.40 -6.17
N ALA A 18 10.38 -7.88 -6.54
CA ALA A 18 10.59 -7.33 -7.88
C ALA A 18 10.23 -8.31 -9.01
N PRO A 19 10.62 -9.60 -8.98
CA PRO A 19 10.26 -10.55 -10.04
C PRO A 19 8.75 -10.78 -10.19
N SER A 20 7.99 -10.81 -9.10
CA SER A 20 6.53 -11.03 -9.16
C SER A 20 5.79 -9.83 -9.77
N LEU A 21 6.41 -8.65 -9.70
CA LEU A 21 5.94 -7.41 -10.33
C LEU A 21 6.48 -7.25 -11.76
N GLY A 22 7.26 -8.20 -12.28
CA GLY A 22 7.90 -8.11 -13.60
C GLY A 22 9.02 -7.08 -13.66
N LEU A 23 9.59 -6.69 -12.52
CA LEU A 23 10.66 -5.72 -12.41
C LEU A 23 12.03 -6.42 -12.40
N SER A 24 12.94 -5.92 -13.24
CA SER A 24 14.36 -6.28 -13.19
C SER A 24 15.12 -5.07 -12.67
N LEU A 25 15.66 -5.18 -11.45
CA LEU A 25 16.41 -4.13 -10.79
C LEU A 25 17.89 -4.51 -10.73
N ASP A 26 18.75 -3.55 -11.03
CA ASP A 26 20.18 -3.64 -10.73
C ASP A 26 20.45 -3.18 -9.29
N GLU A 27 21.68 -3.35 -8.83
CA GLU A 27 22.07 -3.05 -7.44
C GLU A 27 21.89 -1.56 -7.08
N GLU A 28 22.09 -0.64 -8.04
CA GLU A 28 21.86 0.79 -7.82
C GLU A 28 20.38 1.09 -7.57
N ARG A 29 19.49 0.49 -8.38
CA ARG A 29 18.05 0.63 -8.20
C ARG A 29 17.54 -0.07 -6.94
N VAL A 30 18.12 -1.22 -6.57
CA VAL A 30 17.80 -1.89 -5.30
C VAL A 30 18.12 -0.95 -4.14
N ALA A 31 19.34 -0.42 -4.08
CA ALA A 31 19.73 0.52 -3.02
C ALA A 31 18.83 1.76 -2.97
N GLY A 32 18.49 2.33 -4.13
CA GLY A 32 17.59 3.48 -4.23
C GLY A 32 16.17 3.20 -3.74
N VAL A 33 15.57 2.07 -4.15
CA VAL A 33 14.20 1.69 -3.77
C VAL A 33 14.10 1.29 -2.30
N SER A 34 15.13 0.65 -1.75
CA SER A 34 15.16 0.21 -0.34
C SER A 34 14.92 1.36 0.64
N VAL A 35 15.46 2.55 0.37
CA VAL A 35 15.23 3.75 1.21
C VAL A 35 13.74 4.12 1.24
N PHE A 36 13.07 4.11 0.08
CA PHE A 36 11.64 4.44 0.00
C PHE A 36 10.77 3.38 0.67
N LEU A 37 11.16 2.10 0.57
CA LEU A 37 10.44 1.01 1.23
C LEU A 37 10.52 1.12 2.75
N SER A 38 11.67 1.49 3.31
CA SER A 38 11.79 1.73 4.76
C SER A 38 10.90 2.89 5.22
N ILE A 39 10.79 3.97 4.43
CA ILE A 39 9.86 5.07 4.72
C ILE A 39 8.40 4.59 4.65
N ALA A 40 8.05 3.83 3.61
CA ALA A 40 6.71 3.28 3.44
C ALA A 40 6.30 2.35 4.59
N LYS A 41 7.24 1.53 5.11
CA LYS A 41 7.02 0.71 6.31
C LYS A 41 6.68 1.58 7.53
N GLY A 42 7.44 2.64 7.77
CA GLY A 42 7.14 3.58 8.87
C GLY A 42 5.77 4.25 8.73
N MET A 43 5.36 4.60 7.51
CA MET A 43 4.00 5.11 7.26
C MET A 43 2.93 4.04 7.50
N ALA A 44 3.17 2.80 7.08
CA ALA A 44 2.27 1.68 7.32
C ALA A 44 2.10 1.42 8.82
N ASP A 45 3.17 1.47 9.60
CA ASP A 45 3.11 1.27 11.06
C ASP A 45 2.30 2.35 11.76
N ILE A 46 2.42 3.60 11.32
CA ILE A 46 1.59 4.71 11.84
C ILE A 46 0.10 4.46 11.53
N LEU A 47 -0.21 3.98 10.33
CA LEU A 47 -1.58 3.69 9.93
C LEU A 47 -2.15 2.47 10.66
N ASP A 48 -1.37 1.41 10.84
CA ASP A 48 -1.76 0.19 11.53
C ASP A 48 -2.00 0.45 13.03
N ALA A 49 -1.23 1.35 13.63
CA ALA A 49 -1.42 1.79 15.01
C ALA A 49 -2.60 2.76 15.20
N ALA A 50 -3.23 3.26 14.12
CA ALA A 50 -4.32 4.21 14.25
C ALA A 50 -5.60 3.52 14.78
N PRO A 51 -6.27 4.08 15.80
CA PRO A 51 -7.47 3.48 16.37
C PRO A 51 -8.65 3.69 15.43
N VAL A 52 -8.86 2.74 14.53
CA VAL A 52 -9.95 2.77 13.56
C VAL A 52 -11.00 1.71 13.89
N PRO A 53 -12.28 2.08 14.08
CA PRO A 53 -13.35 1.11 14.24
C PRO A 53 -13.46 0.17 13.02
N GLU A 54 -13.57 -1.14 13.26
CA GLU A 54 -13.57 -2.19 12.22
C GLU A 54 -14.64 -2.01 11.13
N ASN A 55 -15.67 -1.19 11.37
CA ASN A 55 -16.79 -0.95 10.45
C ASN A 55 -16.97 0.54 10.06
N SER A 56 -16.00 1.41 10.29
CA SER A 56 -16.13 2.85 9.97
C SER A 56 -15.40 3.29 8.70
N LEU A 57 -14.58 2.42 8.12
CA LEU A 57 -13.87 2.75 6.89
C LEU A 57 -14.71 2.34 5.68
N GLU A 58 -15.34 3.32 5.04
CA GLU A 58 -15.73 3.17 3.65
C GLU A 58 -14.49 3.32 2.77
N LEU A 59 -14.31 2.42 1.80
CA LEU A 59 -13.28 2.61 0.78
C LEU A 59 -13.53 3.94 0.09
N ALA A 60 -12.46 4.71 -0.14
CA ALA A 60 -12.55 5.89 -1.00
C ALA A 60 -13.27 5.49 -2.30
N SER A 61 -14.31 6.24 -2.68
CA SER A 61 -15.31 5.83 -3.67
C SER A 61 -14.67 5.23 -4.93
N VAL A 62 -14.71 3.90 -5.02
CA VAL A 62 -14.29 3.15 -6.21
C VAL A 62 -15.51 3.09 -7.11
N PHE A 63 -15.60 4.03 -8.05
CA PHE A 63 -16.53 4.05 -9.19
C PHE A 63 -17.99 3.58 -8.92
N ASP A 64 -18.92 4.52 -8.87
CA ASP A 64 -20.36 4.24 -8.80
C ASP A 64 -20.95 4.10 -10.22
N ALA A 65 -21.27 2.87 -10.62
CA ALA A 65 -21.93 2.58 -11.90
C ALA A 65 -23.40 3.10 -11.96
N GLY A 66 -23.97 3.54 -10.83
CA GLY A 66 -25.38 3.89 -10.64
C GLY A 66 -25.79 5.32 -10.97
N GLN A 67 -24.87 6.23 -11.27
CA GLN A 67 -25.24 7.59 -11.74
C GLN A 67 -25.64 7.66 -13.23
N THR A 68 -25.72 6.52 -13.93
CA THR A 68 -26.17 6.49 -15.34
C THR A 68 -27.68 6.31 -15.53
N ALA A 69 -28.48 6.17 -14.46
CA ALA A 69 -29.91 5.86 -14.59
C ALA A 69 -30.88 7.05 -14.44
N GLN A 70 -30.42 8.28 -14.13
CA GLN A 70 -31.34 9.39 -13.79
C GLN A 70 -31.48 10.50 -14.83
N GLN A 71 -30.82 10.41 -15.99
CA GLN A 71 -30.99 11.39 -17.10
C GLN A 71 -31.77 10.85 -18.32
N ALA A 72 -32.16 9.58 -18.37
CA ALA A 72 -32.89 9.00 -19.50
C ALA A 72 -34.43 9.06 -19.37
N LYS A 73 -34.97 9.95 -18.51
CA LYS A 73 -36.43 10.12 -18.37
C LYS A 73 -36.81 11.59 -18.16
N ALA A 74 -36.45 12.42 -19.13
CA ALA A 74 -37.03 13.75 -19.31
C ALA A 74 -36.96 14.13 -20.80
N GLU A 75 -37.71 13.42 -21.64
CA GLU A 75 -38.25 13.92 -22.92
C GLU A 75 -39.48 13.10 -23.32
#